data_AF-A0A3R7JYV2-F1
#
_entry.id   AF-A0A3R7JYV2-F1
#
_cell.length_a   1.000
_cell.length_b   1.000
_cell.length_c   1.000
_cell.angle_alpha   90.00
_cell.angle_beta   90.00
_cell.angle_gamma   90.00
#
_symmetry.space_group_name_H-M   'P 1'
#
loop_
_entity.id
_entity.type
_entity.pdbx_description
1 polymer ?
#
loop_
_entity_poly.entity_id
_entity_poly.type
_entity_poly.pdbx_seq_one_letter_code
_entity_poly.pdbx_strand_id
1 'polypeptide(L)'
;MKGIFTGVLAAASVAIASAGDYCGQWDWAKGTNYIVYNNLWNQGKATSGSQCTGVDKISDSRVAWHTSYSWSSAPTEVKSFSNVALIFTPKQIKNIKSIPSKMKYSYSYSGTLIADVSYDLFTSSTAAGNNEYEIMIWLAAYGGAGPISSTGKAIATVTIGGNSFKVYKGPNGNTTVFSFVSTKTITNFSADLLNFLSYLVKNQGLPSSQYLLKLEAGTEPFTGSNAKMTVSSYSAATLERQEAQHERQLQNLQRQLREVVGSCVSLTNHEQIIAVIATEQQRRLDSVRSRHGSEMRELQQRCARTWQAKLSELKMQNDQQKAAMMERINQLEMQKSEEETATKEHELSELRWKEQWEEIRRAKEGMEKQLEDACRLIALLKSRLQQQAKLAYELEEQRGKTSETREEVMKCKLAYAEMKGNMDTQVVSLEKELDHVQRTLKCEKTRTSALQVSITNRELGQR
;
A
#
# COMPACT_ATOMS: atom_id res chain seq x y z
N MET A 1 86.40 36.66 -23.79
CA MET A 1 85.35 37.06 -22.82
C MET A 1 84.27 36.00 -22.83
N LYS A 2 83.83 35.58 -21.63
CA LYS A 2 82.87 34.50 -21.37
C LYS A 2 81.49 34.85 -21.93
N GLY A 3 80.86 33.93 -22.67
CA GLY A 3 79.43 33.98 -23.01
C GLY A 3 78.76 32.73 -22.46
N ILE A 4 78.18 32.82 -21.26
CA ILE A 4 77.42 31.74 -20.63
C ILE A 4 76.00 31.82 -21.20
N PHE A 5 75.61 30.84 -22.01
CA PHE A 5 74.21 30.60 -22.35
C PHE A 5 73.56 29.78 -21.24
N THR A 6 72.82 30.44 -20.37
CA THR A 6 71.93 29.79 -19.39
C THR A 6 70.70 29.26 -20.12
N GLY A 7 70.68 27.95 -20.38
CA GLY A 7 69.49 27.23 -20.81
C GLY A 7 68.48 27.14 -19.68
N VAL A 8 67.31 27.77 -19.87
CA VAL A 8 66.16 27.58 -18.98
C VAL A 8 65.55 26.21 -19.29
N LEU A 9 65.83 25.22 -18.43
CA LEU A 9 65.05 23.98 -18.38
C LEU A 9 63.66 24.34 -17.87
N ALA A 10 62.68 24.38 -18.77
CA ALA A 10 61.27 24.36 -18.38
C ALA A 10 60.97 22.97 -17.78
N ALA A 11 61.04 22.87 -16.45
CA ALA A 11 60.51 21.74 -15.73
C ALA A 11 58.99 21.72 -15.95
N ALA A 12 58.51 20.79 -16.76
CA ALA A 12 57.09 20.48 -16.83
C ALA A 12 56.66 19.97 -15.45
N SER A 13 55.91 20.79 -14.72
CA SER A 13 55.30 20.41 -13.45
C SER A 13 54.32 19.26 -13.72
N VAL A 14 54.74 18.03 -13.47
CA VAL A 14 53.79 16.91 -13.36
C VAL A 14 53.01 17.16 -12.08
N ALA A 15 51.75 17.56 -12.20
CA ALA A 15 50.84 17.59 -11.07
C ALA A 15 50.70 16.16 -10.52
N ILE A 16 51.33 15.88 -9.38
CA ILE A 16 51.05 14.68 -8.60
C ILE A 16 49.75 14.97 -7.85
N ALA A 17 48.61 14.66 -8.48
CA ALA A 17 47.34 14.62 -7.78
C ALA A 17 47.32 13.36 -6.90
N SER A 18 47.90 13.44 -5.70
CA SER A 18 47.53 12.55 -4.60
C SER A 18 46.28 13.14 -3.94
N ALA A 19 45.12 12.93 -4.56
CA ALA A 19 43.87 13.11 -3.82
C ALA A 19 43.86 12.01 -2.74
N GLY A 20 43.65 12.38 -1.47
CA GLY A 20 43.57 11.41 -0.38
C GLY A 20 42.45 10.39 -0.62
N ASP A 21 42.57 9.23 0.04
CA ASP A 21 41.55 8.17 -0.04
C ASP A 21 40.18 8.72 0.35
N TYR A 22 39.15 8.32 -0.39
CA TYR A 22 37.77 8.66 -0.13
C TYR A 22 36.98 7.42 0.30
N CYS A 23 36.13 7.59 1.30
CA CYS A 23 35.45 6.48 1.99
C CYS A 23 33.93 6.57 1.93
N GLY A 24 33.36 7.65 1.37
CA GLY A 24 31.93 7.80 1.21
C GLY A 24 31.35 6.78 0.24
N GLN A 25 30.09 6.41 0.45
CA GLN A 25 29.41 5.35 -0.30
C GLN A 25 29.46 5.58 -1.82
N TRP A 26 29.26 6.82 -2.25
CA TRP A 26 29.18 7.22 -3.65
C TRP A 26 30.30 8.17 -4.07
N ASP A 27 31.38 8.22 -3.29
CA ASP A 27 32.53 9.05 -3.61
C ASP A 27 33.22 8.54 -4.88
N TRP A 28 33.80 9.46 -5.64
CA TRP A 28 34.49 9.19 -6.89
C TRP A 28 35.58 10.21 -7.18
N ALA A 29 36.51 9.83 -8.04
CA ALA A 29 37.51 10.72 -8.64
C ALA A 29 37.46 10.58 -10.16
N LYS A 30 37.59 11.69 -10.89
CA LYS A 30 37.42 11.73 -12.35
C LYS A 30 38.65 12.29 -13.04
N GLY A 31 39.06 11.62 -14.11
CA GLY A 31 39.97 12.15 -15.14
C GLY A 31 39.22 12.39 -16.46
N THR A 32 39.97 12.64 -17.53
CA THR A 32 39.39 12.89 -18.86
C THR A 32 38.60 11.70 -19.38
N ASN A 33 39.20 10.51 -19.31
CA ASN A 33 38.67 9.29 -19.93
C ASN A 33 38.21 8.23 -18.91
N TYR A 34 38.36 8.50 -17.61
CA TYR A 34 38.08 7.52 -16.58
C TYR A 34 37.40 8.15 -15.37
N ILE A 35 36.55 7.38 -14.69
CA ILE A 35 36.02 7.69 -13.37
C ILE A 35 36.35 6.51 -12.46
N VAL A 36 36.91 6.80 -11.28
CA VAL A 36 37.18 5.81 -10.24
C VAL A 36 36.13 5.98 -9.15
N TYR A 37 35.39 4.93 -8.86
CA TYR A 37 34.28 4.94 -7.90
C TYR A 37 34.61 4.14 -6.65
N ASN A 38 34.13 4.60 -5.49
CA ASN A 38 34.10 3.77 -4.29
C ASN A 38 32.94 2.75 -4.37
N ASN A 39 31.73 3.23 -4.74
CA ASN A 39 30.55 2.42 -5.05
C ASN A 39 30.23 1.32 -4.01
N LEU A 40 29.92 1.75 -2.78
CA LEU A 40 29.52 0.85 -1.69
C LEU A 40 28.01 0.55 -1.74
N TRP A 41 27.52 0.14 -2.91
CA TRP A 41 26.09 0.08 -3.22
C TRP A 41 25.29 -0.83 -2.29
N ASN A 42 25.91 -1.88 -1.75
CA ASN A 42 25.27 -2.88 -0.89
C ASN A 42 25.88 -2.95 0.52
N GLN A 43 26.55 -1.89 0.98
CA GLN A 43 27.23 -1.90 2.28
C GLN A 43 26.29 -2.24 3.45
N GLY A 44 24.99 -1.93 3.32
CA GLY A 44 23.96 -2.24 4.31
C GLY A 44 23.72 -3.74 4.54
N LYS A 45 24.26 -4.64 3.69
CA LYS A 45 24.25 -6.09 3.93
C LYS A 45 25.33 -6.55 4.91
N ALA A 46 26.34 -5.74 5.17
CA ALA A 46 27.35 -6.06 6.17
C ALA A 46 26.85 -5.67 7.58
N THR A 47 27.12 -6.51 8.58
CA THR A 47 26.92 -6.14 9.99
C THR A 47 27.92 -5.08 10.45
N SER A 48 29.13 -5.11 9.88
CA SER A 48 30.15 -4.09 10.11
C SER A 48 31.19 -4.09 8.98
N GLY A 49 31.84 -2.96 8.81
CA GLY A 49 32.93 -2.81 7.87
C GLY A 49 33.05 -1.39 7.33
N SER A 50 34.10 -1.17 6.56
CA SER A 50 34.36 0.08 5.87
C SER A 50 35.22 -0.17 4.65
N GLN A 51 35.17 0.76 3.70
CA GLN A 51 35.96 0.70 2.48
C GLN A 51 36.32 2.11 2.01
N CYS A 52 37.59 2.29 1.67
CA CYS A 52 38.12 3.52 1.12
C CYS A 52 38.87 3.24 -0.18
N THR A 53 38.76 4.15 -1.14
CA THR A 53 39.37 4.04 -2.46
C THR A 53 40.22 5.28 -2.73
N GLY A 54 41.39 5.08 -3.34
CA GLY A 54 42.36 6.13 -3.64
C GLY A 54 42.85 6.05 -5.08
N VAL A 55 43.13 7.20 -5.68
CA VAL A 55 43.71 7.30 -7.03
C VAL A 55 45.19 7.65 -6.90
N ASP A 56 46.05 6.70 -7.27
CA ASP A 56 47.51 6.88 -7.26
C ASP A 56 47.98 7.67 -8.48
N LYS A 57 47.34 7.44 -9.63
CA LYS A 57 47.60 8.15 -10.89
C LYS A 57 46.41 8.05 -11.83
N ILE A 58 46.01 9.15 -12.44
CA ILE A 58 44.99 9.15 -13.51
C ILE A 58 45.46 10.01 -14.67
N SER A 59 45.50 9.41 -15.86
CA SER A 59 45.75 10.09 -17.13
C SER A 59 44.75 9.64 -18.18
N ASP A 60 44.78 10.26 -19.35
CA ASP A 60 43.89 9.93 -20.48
C ASP A 60 44.04 8.47 -20.95
N SER A 61 45.19 7.84 -20.71
CA SER A 61 45.49 6.49 -21.23
C SER A 61 45.68 5.43 -20.15
N ARG A 62 45.88 5.81 -18.88
CA ARG A 62 46.20 4.86 -17.81
C ARG A 62 45.70 5.35 -16.45
N VAL A 63 45.24 4.41 -15.64
CA VAL A 63 44.85 4.63 -14.24
C VAL A 63 45.65 3.69 -13.34
N ALA A 64 46.14 4.20 -12.22
CA ALA A 64 46.61 3.43 -11.08
C ALA A 64 45.82 3.87 -9.85
N TRP A 65 45.32 2.91 -9.09
CA TRP A 65 44.39 3.16 -7.99
C TRP A 65 44.43 1.97 -7.03
N HIS A 66 43.83 2.16 -5.86
CA HIS A 66 43.68 1.10 -4.88
C HIS A 66 42.38 1.24 -4.11
N THR A 67 41.93 0.14 -3.51
CA THR A 67 40.82 0.13 -2.55
C THR A 67 41.20 -0.76 -1.37
N SER A 68 40.92 -0.29 -0.17
CA SER A 68 41.18 -1.00 1.08
C SER A 68 39.88 -1.14 1.86
N TYR A 69 39.60 -2.32 2.38
CA TYR A 69 38.35 -2.59 3.09
C TYR A 69 38.48 -3.68 4.15
N SER A 70 37.51 -3.67 5.06
CA SER A 70 37.16 -4.82 5.88
C SER A 70 35.64 -4.95 5.87
N TRP A 71 35.13 -6.13 5.52
CA TRP A 71 33.70 -6.43 5.49
C TRP A 71 33.44 -7.74 6.22
N SER A 72 32.50 -7.72 7.16
CA SER A 72 32.10 -8.90 7.93
C SER A 72 30.67 -9.32 7.58
N SER A 73 30.35 -10.60 7.87
CA SER A 73 29.03 -11.23 7.67
C SER A 73 28.52 -11.30 6.22
N ALA A 74 27.37 -11.97 6.01
CA ALA A 74 26.72 -12.13 4.71
C ALA A 74 27.68 -12.57 3.59
N PRO A 75 28.30 -13.76 3.69
CA PRO A 75 29.37 -14.20 2.77
C PRO A 75 28.90 -14.48 1.34
N THR A 76 27.59 -14.43 1.10
CA THR A 76 26.95 -14.62 -0.21
C THR A 76 26.48 -13.30 -0.84
N GLU A 77 26.64 -12.18 -0.14
CA GLU A 77 26.21 -10.85 -0.62
C GLU A 77 27.44 -9.99 -0.92
N VAL A 78 27.55 -9.52 -2.16
CA VAL A 78 28.51 -8.46 -2.54
C VAL A 78 28.22 -7.21 -1.71
N LYS A 79 29.24 -6.47 -1.25
CA LYS A 79 29.07 -5.22 -0.47
C LYS A 79 29.28 -3.96 -1.30
N SER A 80 30.15 -4.02 -2.30
CA SER A 80 30.56 -2.88 -3.11
C SER A 80 31.07 -3.34 -4.47
N PHE A 81 31.28 -2.40 -5.38
CA PHE A 81 32.05 -2.62 -6.59
C PHE A 81 32.91 -1.39 -6.89
N SER A 82 33.96 -1.18 -6.09
CA SER A 82 34.94 -0.13 -6.38
C SER A 82 35.61 -0.45 -7.70
N ASN A 83 35.56 0.48 -8.64
CA ASN A 83 35.94 0.22 -10.03
C ASN A 83 36.45 1.47 -10.74
N VAL A 84 37.12 1.25 -11.87
CA VAL A 84 37.41 2.28 -12.87
C VAL A 84 36.49 2.09 -14.05
N ALA A 85 35.64 3.08 -14.30
CA ALA A 85 34.78 3.16 -15.47
C ALA A 85 35.45 3.95 -16.60
N LEU A 86 35.45 3.40 -17.81
CA LEU A 86 35.84 4.13 -19.02
C LEU A 86 34.73 5.11 -19.42
N ILE A 87 35.10 6.34 -19.76
CA ILE A 87 34.19 7.34 -20.33
C ILE A 87 34.26 7.23 -21.85
N PHE A 88 33.16 6.84 -22.49
CA PHE A 88 33.05 6.74 -23.94
C PHE A 88 31.58 6.93 -24.38
N THR A 89 31.38 7.27 -25.65
CA THR A 89 30.04 7.29 -26.24
C THR A 89 29.57 5.86 -26.50
N PRO A 90 28.37 5.45 -26.05
CA PRO A 90 27.84 4.12 -26.30
C PRO A 90 27.79 3.76 -27.77
N LYS A 91 28.17 2.52 -28.10
CA LYS A 91 28.26 2.03 -29.50
C LYS A 91 27.70 0.65 -29.62
N GLN A 92 27.05 0.37 -30.77
CA GLN A 92 26.60 -0.98 -31.07
C GLN A 92 27.79 -1.93 -31.19
N ILE A 93 27.70 -3.13 -30.62
CA ILE A 93 28.77 -4.14 -30.63
C ILE A 93 29.29 -4.38 -32.06
N LYS A 94 28.38 -4.49 -33.04
CA LYS A 94 28.74 -4.67 -34.46
C LYS A 94 29.62 -3.57 -35.06
N ASN A 95 29.59 -2.36 -34.49
CA ASN A 95 30.35 -1.20 -34.96
C ASN A 95 31.69 -1.02 -34.21
N ILE A 96 31.90 -1.77 -33.12
CA ILE A 96 33.16 -1.78 -32.39
C ILE A 96 34.15 -2.66 -33.14
N LYS A 97 35.39 -2.19 -33.31
CA LYS A 97 36.45 -2.95 -33.96
C LYS A 97 37.33 -3.70 -32.96
N SER A 98 37.62 -3.05 -31.84
CA SER A 98 38.48 -3.60 -30.80
C SER A 98 38.22 -2.87 -29.48
N ILE A 99 38.35 -3.60 -28.38
CA ILE A 99 38.32 -3.08 -27.00
C ILE A 99 39.61 -3.55 -26.30
N PRO A 100 40.79 -3.00 -26.65
CA PRO A 100 42.03 -3.40 -26.01
C PRO A 100 42.00 -2.98 -24.55
N SER A 101 42.26 -3.93 -23.64
CA SER A 101 42.35 -3.66 -22.21
C SER A 101 43.52 -4.36 -21.56
N LYS A 102 44.11 -3.70 -20.56
CA LYS A 102 45.18 -4.23 -19.72
C LYS A 102 44.89 -3.89 -18.26
N MET A 103 45.05 -4.86 -17.37
CA MET A 103 44.97 -4.66 -15.93
C MET A 103 46.05 -5.45 -15.23
N LYS A 104 46.85 -4.76 -14.40
CA LYS A 104 47.84 -5.37 -13.52
C LYS A 104 47.56 -4.97 -12.09
N TYR A 105 47.26 -5.96 -11.25
CA TYR A 105 46.88 -5.75 -9.86
C TYR A 105 47.55 -6.73 -8.90
N SER A 106 47.48 -6.40 -7.61
CA SER A 106 47.84 -7.28 -6.49
C SER A 106 46.77 -7.17 -5.41
N TYR A 107 46.66 -8.22 -4.58
CA TYR A 107 45.74 -8.29 -3.45
C TYR A 107 46.50 -8.70 -2.19
N SER A 108 46.31 -7.97 -1.10
CA SER A 108 46.77 -8.35 0.24
C SER A 108 45.60 -8.38 1.20
N TYR A 109 45.59 -9.30 2.16
CA TYR A 109 44.52 -9.45 3.15
C TYR A 109 45.01 -10.26 4.35
N SER A 110 44.29 -10.18 5.46
CA SER A 110 44.50 -11.03 6.63
C SER A 110 43.39 -12.08 6.74
N GLY A 111 43.76 -13.33 7.03
CA GLY A 111 42.80 -14.41 7.21
C GLY A 111 42.08 -14.81 5.91
N THR A 112 40.75 -14.83 5.94
CA THR A 112 39.91 -15.26 4.80
C THR A 112 39.45 -14.05 3.99
N LEU A 113 39.54 -14.16 2.66
CA LEU A 113 39.04 -13.19 1.70
C LEU A 113 38.05 -13.89 0.77
N ILE A 114 36.84 -13.35 0.65
CA ILE A 114 35.87 -13.73 -0.39
C ILE A 114 35.62 -12.49 -1.25
N ALA A 115 36.17 -12.48 -2.46
CA ALA A 115 36.03 -11.39 -3.42
C ALA A 115 36.34 -11.89 -4.84
N ASP A 116 35.87 -11.18 -5.85
CA ASP A 116 36.39 -11.31 -7.21
C ASP A 116 37.31 -10.15 -7.60
N VAL A 117 37.96 -10.30 -8.76
CA VAL A 117 38.48 -9.16 -9.51
C VAL A 117 37.99 -9.29 -10.93
N SER A 118 37.25 -8.30 -11.41
CA SER A 118 36.44 -8.46 -12.60
C SER A 118 36.40 -7.20 -13.47
N TYR A 119 36.22 -7.43 -14.77
CA TYR A 119 35.61 -6.44 -15.65
C TYR A 119 34.10 -6.61 -15.60
N ASP A 120 33.38 -5.50 -15.74
CA ASP A 120 31.93 -5.49 -15.81
C ASP A 120 31.45 -4.57 -16.96
N LEU A 121 30.68 -5.16 -17.88
CA LEU A 121 30.24 -4.52 -19.11
C LEU A 121 28.72 -4.63 -19.19
N PHE A 122 28.05 -3.51 -19.49
CA PHE A 122 26.60 -3.48 -19.64
C PHE A 122 26.18 -3.15 -21.06
N THR A 123 25.12 -3.80 -21.54
CA THR A 123 24.54 -3.51 -22.86
C THR A 123 23.04 -3.28 -22.80
N SER A 124 22.54 -2.53 -23.78
CA SER A 124 21.11 -2.26 -23.96
C SER A 124 20.73 -2.18 -25.44
N SER A 125 19.45 -2.37 -25.78
CA SER A 125 18.95 -2.20 -27.15
C SER A 125 19.08 -0.76 -27.66
N THR A 126 19.22 0.22 -26.76
CA THR A 126 19.38 1.64 -27.11
C THR A 126 20.56 2.26 -26.36
N ALA A 127 21.14 3.33 -26.91
CA ALA A 127 22.31 4.00 -26.33
C ALA A 127 22.07 4.64 -24.94
N ALA A 128 20.81 4.84 -24.54
CA ALA A 128 20.42 5.41 -23.26
C ALA A 128 19.37 4.55 -22.52
N GLY A 129 19.25 3.28 -22.90
CA GLY A 129 18.30 2.35 -22.30
C GLY A 129 18.79 1.74 -21.00
N ASN A 130 17.89 1.03 -20.32
CA ASN A 130 18.24 0.23 -19.16
C ASN A 130 19.12 -0.97 -19.58
N ASN A 131 19.91 -1.47 -18.63
CA ASN A 131 20.73 -2.67 -18.83
C ASN A 131 19.84 -3.87 -19.15
N GLU A 132 20.13 -4.56 -20.25
CA GLU A 132 19.47 -5.81 -20.64
C GLU A 132 20.42 -7.00 -20.47
N TYR A 133 21.72 -6.77 -20.70
CA TYR A 133 22.76 -7.76 -20.48
C TYR A 133 23.90 -7.15 -19.66
N GLU A 134 24.48 -8.00 -18.84
CA GLU A 134 25.67 -7.76 -18.04
C GLU A 134 26.69 -8.84 -18.37
N ILE A 135 27.93 -8.45 -18.66
CA ILE A 135 28.99 -9.33 -19.09
C ILE A 135 30.18 -9.10 -18.17
N MET A 136 30.34 -10.01 -17.20
CA MET A 136 31.45 -9.97 -16.27
C MET A 136 32.60 -10.85 -16.75
N ILE A 137 33.83 -10.38 -16.60
CA ILE A 137 35.05 -11.16 -16.91
C ILE A 137 35.92 -11.19 -15.65
N TRP A 138 35.79 -12.27 -14.88
CA TRP A 138 36.49 -12.43 -13.61
C TRP A 138 37.89 -12.97 -13.86
N LEU A 139 38.89 -12.16 -13.52
CA LEU A 139 40.29 -12.52 -13.54
C LEU A 139 40.69 -13.37 -12.32
N ALA A 140 39.98 -13.22 -11.21
CA ALA A 140 40.15 -14.02 -10.01
C ALA A 140 38.84 -14.23 -9.27
N ALA A 141 38.75 -15.35 -8.56
CA ALA A 141 37.69 -15.66 -7.60
C ALA A 141 38.36 -16.16 -6.30
N TYR A 142 38.42 -15.31 -5.28
CA TYR A 142 39.04 -15.62 -4.00
C TYR A 142 38.01 -16.24 -3.04
N GLY A 143 38.46 -17.20 -2.22
CA GLY A 143 37.68 -17.72 -1.08
C GLY A 143 36.34 -18.36 -1.40
N GLY A 144 36.11 -18.76 -2.66
CA GLY A 144 34.85 -19.36 -3.09
C GLY A 144 33.79 -18.37 -3.59
N ALA A 145 34.17 -17.12 -3.91
CA ALA A 145 33.31 -16.20 -4.64
C ALA A 145 32.73 -16.88 -5.91
N GLY A 146 31.43 -16.79 -6.09
CA GLY A 146 30.70 -17.48 -7.16
C GLY A 146 29.92 -16.51 -8.03
N PRO A 147 29.92 -16.70 -9.37
CA PRO A 147 29.16 -15.84 -10.27
C PRO A 147 27.66 -16.16 -10.22
N ILE A 148 26.85 -15.23 -10.71
CA ILE A 148 25.42 -15.46 -10.97
C ILE A 148 25.26 -16.62 -11.97
N SER A 149 24.48 -17.63 -11.59
CA SER A 149 24.23 -18.81 -12.42
C SER A 149 22.87 -19.43 -12.10
N SER A 150 22.10 -19.75 -13.14
CA SER A 150 20.81 -20.42 -12.98
C SER A 150 20.95 -21.88 -12.52
N THR A 151 22.09 -22.52 -12.81
CA THR A 151 22.30 -23.96 -12.59
C THR A 151 23.42 -24.25 -11.59
N GLY A 152 24.18 -23.23 -11.18
CA GLY A 152 25.42 -23.38 -10.43
C GLY A 152 26.57 -24.02 -11.23
N LYS A 153 26.36 -24.39 -12.50
CA LYS A 153 27.36 -25.02 -13.37
C LYS A 153 27.74 -24.11 -14.52
N ALA A 154 28.96 -24.28 -15.01
CA ALA A 154 29.41 -23.60 -16.22
C ALA A 154 28.65 -24.17 -17.44
N ILE A 155 28.16 -23.29 -18.30
CA ILE A 155 27.51 -23.65 -19.56
C ILE A 155 28.53 -23.94 -20.68
N ALA A 156 29.76 -23.44 -20.53
CA ALA A 156 30.86 -23.68 -21.46
C ALA A 156 32.22 -23.43 -20.78
N THR A 157 33.30 -23.87 -21.42
CA THR A 157 34.67 -23.43 -21.13
C THR A 157 35.30 -22.93 -22.42
N VAL A 158 35.88 -21.73 -22.40
CA VAL A 158 36.41 -21.04 -23.58
C VAL A 158 37.81 -20.52 -23.34
N THR A 159 38.61 -20.40 -24.39
CA THR A 159 39.93 -19.76 -24.33
C THR A 159 39.91 -18.44 -25.09
N ILE A 160 40.13 -17.34 -24.38
CA ILE A 160 40.14 -15.99 -24.95
C ILE A 160 41.37 -15.25 -24.44
N GLY A 161 42.13 -14.63 -25.35
CA GLY A 161 43.37 -13.91 -25.00
C GLY A 161 44.42 -14.81 -24.32
N GLY A 162 44.48 -16.10 -24.68
CA GLY A 162 45.40 -17.08 -24.09
C GLY A 162 44.98 -17.59 -22.70
N ASN A 163 43.83 -17.17 -22.18
CA ASN A 163 43.34 -17.53 -20.85
C ASN A 163 42.07 -18.38 -20.94
N SER A 164 41.93 -19.36 -20.06
CA SER A 164 40.77 -20.27 -20.02
C SER A 164 39.74 -19.80 -19.01
N PHE A 165 38.49 -19.62 -19.47
CA PHE A 165 37.35 -19.14 -18.70
C PHE A 165 36.20 -20.14 -18.72
N LYS A 166 35.61 -20.40 -17.55
CA LYS A 166 34.31 -21.05 -17.42
C LYS A 166 33.21 -20.00 -17.59
N VAL A 167 32.24 -20.26 -18.45
CA VAL A 167 31.14 -19.34 -18.75
C VAL A 167 29.92 -19.74 -17.93
N TYR A 168 29.34 -18.79 -17.21
CA TYR A 168 28.11 -18.95 -16.43
C TYR A 168 27.03 -18.01 -16.97
N LYS A 169 25.77 -18.36 -16.71
CA LYS A 169 24.61 -17.56 -17.14
C LYS A 169 23.52 -17.60 -16.08
N GLY A 170 23.01 -16.43 -15.71
CA GLY A 170 21.81 -16.34 -14.86
C GLY A 170 21.15 -14.97 -14.89
N PRO A 171 19.93 -14.87 -14.37
CA PRO A 171 19.22 -13.60 -14.28
C PRO A 171 19.66 -12.81 -13.04
N ASN A 172 19.69 -11.47 -13.17
CA ASN A 172 19.76 -10.52 -12.08
C ASN A 172 18.69 -9.44 -12.29
N GLY A 173 17.53 -9.61 -11.65
CA GLY A 173 16.33 -8.85 -12.00
C GLY A 173 15.96 -9.03 -13.48
N ASN A 174 15.87 -7.93 -14.22
CA ASN A 174 15.56 -7.93 -15.66
C ASN A 174 16.80 -8.07 -16.56
N THR A 175 18.00 -8.17 -15.97
CA THR A 175 19.26 -8.26 -16.71
C THR A 175 19.69 -9.72 -16.83
N THR A 176 20.13 -10.14 -18.02
CA THR A 176 20.81 -11.44 -18.20
C THR A 176 22.30 -11.27 -17.97
N VAL A 177 22.85 -11.95 -16.97
CA VAL A 177 24.27 -11.90 -16.62
C VAL A 177 25.00 -13.08 -17.25
N PHE A 178 26.09 -12.78 -17.94
CA PHE A 178 27.09 -13.74 -18.39
C PHE A 178 28.40 -13.49 -17.66
N SER A 179 28.90 -14.49 -16.93
CA SER A 179 30.16 -14.37 -16.20
C SER A 179 31.20 -15.32 -16.76
N PHE A 180 32.32 -14.78 -17.24
CA PHE A 180 33.50 -15.53 -17.64
C PHE A 180 34.46 -15.60 -16.46
N VAL A 181 34.49 -16.73 -15.77
CA VAL A 181 35.34 -16.93 -14.60
C VAL A 181 36.62 -17.64 -15.00
N SER A 182 37.77 -16.97 -14.82
CA SER A 182 39.06 -17.56 -15.13
C SER A 182 39.30 -18.82 -14.30
N THR A 183 39.83 -19.85 -14.95
CA THR A 183 40.18 -21.12 -14.29
C THR A 183 41.39 -21.01 -13.36
N LYS A 184 42.17 -19.93 -13.49
CA LYS A 184 43.31 -19.59 -12.63
C LYS A 184 43.32 -18.08 -12.39
N THR A 185 43.78 -17.63 -11.22
CA THR A 185 43.94 -16.20 -10.93
C THR A 185 44.90 -15.54 -11.94
N ILE A 186 44.45 -14.46 -12.59
CA ILE A 186 45.25 -13.68 -13.56
C ILE A 186 45.50 -12.28 -12.98
N THR A 187 46.69 -12.05 -12.42
CA THR A 187 47.05 -10.75 -11.84
C THR A 187 47.62 -9.75 -12.85
N ASN A 188 47.94 -10.19 -14.07
CA ASN A 188 48.43 -9.38 -15.17
C ASN A 188 47.73 -9.79 -16.47
N PHE A 189 46.63 -9.11 -16.78
CA PHE A 189 45.76 -9.43 -17.90
C PHE A 189 45.94 -8.44 -19.05
N SER A 190 45.89 -8.96 -20.27
CA SER A 190 45.95 -8.18 -21.51
C SER A 190 45.18 -8.92 -22.61
N ALA A 191 44.06 -8.38 -23.02
CA ALA A 191 43.24 -8.95 -24.09
C ALA A 191 42.42 -7.88 -24.81
N ASP A 192 41.85 -8.27 -25.96
CA ASP A 192 40.77 -7.52 -26.57
C ASP A 192 39.43 -8.03 -26.02
N LEU A 193 38.72 -7.19 -25.28
CA LEU A 193 37.45 -7.54 -24.64
C LEU A 193 36.32 -7.78 -25.65
N LEU A 194 36.46 -7.30 -26.89
CA LEU A 194 35.49 -7.57 -27.95
C LEU A 194 35.38 -9.08 -28.25
N ASN A 195 36.42 -9.87 -27.97
CA ASN A 195 36.40 -11.31 -28.18
C ASN A 195 35.38 -12.02 -27.27
N PHE A 196 35.16 -11.52 -26.05
CA PHE A 196 34.14 -12.04 -25.13
C PHE A 196 32.74 -11.75 -25.65
N LEU A 197 32.49 -10.51 -26.05
CA LEU A 197 31.21 -10.11 -26.66
C LEU A 197 30.95 -10.88 -27.96
N SER A 198 31.98 -11.07 -28.79
CA SER A 198 31.88 -11.83 -30.04
C SER A 198 31.53 -13.29 -29.81
N TYR A 199 32.10 -13.92 -28.76
CA TYR A 199 31.69 -15.26 -28.35
C TYR A 199 30.21 -15.30 -27.96
N LEU A 200 29.74 -14.34 -27.15
CA LEU A 200 28.33 -14.31 -26.75
C LEU A 200 27.39 -14.08 -27.93
N VAL A 201 27.76 -13.20 -28.87
CA VAL A 201 27.01 -12.96 -30.10
C VAL A 201 26.88 -14.24 -30.92
N LYS A 202 27.99 -14.97 -31.10
CA LYS A 202 28.03 -16.16 -31.93
C LYS A 202 27.37 -17.38 -31.27
N ASN A 203 27.54 -17.55 -29.96
CA ASN A 203 27.27 -18.82 -29.28
C ASN A 203 26.16 -18.74 -28.24
N GLN A 204 25.79 -17.54 -27.75
CA GLN A 204 24.87 -17.38 -26.62
C GLN A 204 23.68 -16.45 -26.93
N GLY A 205 23.56 -15.98 -28.18
CA GLY A 205 22.41 -15.21 -28.64
C GLY A 205 22.42 -13.73 -28.22
N LEU A 206 23.55 -13.17 -27.78
CA LEU A 206 23.66 -11.74 -27.54
C LEU A 206 23.50 -10.97 -28.86
N PRO A 207 22.51 -10.08 -29.05
CA PRO A 207 22.35 -9.40 -30.31
C PRO A 207 23.51 -8.43 -30.58
N SER A 208 24.17 -8.53 -31.73
CA SER A 208 25.27 -7.60 -32.08
C SER A 208 24.82 -6.15 -32.28
N SER A 209 23.51 -5.90 -32.33
CA SER A 209 22.89 -4.57 -32.36
C SER A 209 22.83 -3.89 -30.98
N GLN A 210 23.07 -4.61 -29.89
CA GLN A 210 23.15 -4.05 -28.54
C GLN A 210 24.23 -2.97 -28.46
N TYR A 211 23.93 -1.88 -27.77
CA TYR A 211 24.88 -0.83 -27.43
C TYR A 211 25.66 -1.22 -26.18
N LEU A 212 26.99 -1.18 -26.26
CA LEU A 212 27.85 -1.22 -25.07
C LEU A 212 27.72 0.13 -24.36
N LEU A 213 27.17 0.11 -23.14
CA LEU A 213 26.88 1.30 -22.34
C LEU A 213 28.00 1.63 -21.36
N LYS A 214 28.56 0.59 -20.74
CA LYS A 214 29.56 0.72 -19.66
C LYS A 214 30.68 -0.28 -19.85
N LEU A 215 31.87 0.10 -19.40
CA LEU A 215 33.04 -0.75 -19.30
C LEU A 215 33.76 -0.35 -18.02
N GLU A 216 33.62 -1.21 -17.02
CA GLU A 216 34.13 -1.00 -15.66
C GLU A 216 35.11 -2.13 -15.32
N ALA A 217 36.07 -1.86 -14.44
CA ALA A 217 37.00 -2.87 -13.93
C ALA A 217 37.31 -2.61 -12.45
N GLY A 218 37.10 -3.62 -11.61
CA GLY A 218 37.09 -3.45 -10.17
C GLY A 218 37.15 -4.76 -9.39
N THR A 219 36.64 -4.72 -8.16
CA THR A 219 36.52 -5.88 -7.24
C THR A 219 35.19 -5.84 -6.54
N GLU A 220 34.52 -7.00 -6.47
CA GLU A 220 33.33 -7.20 -5.64
C GLU A 220 33.69 -7.98 -4.36
N PRO A 221 33.83 -7.31 -3.21
CA PRO A 221 34.05 -7.99 -1.95
C PRO A 221 32.76 -8.49 -1.32
N PHE A 222 32.77 -9.74 -0.86
CA PHE A 222 31.73 -10.33 -0.02
C PHE A 222 32.13 -10.18 1.45
N THR A 223 33.31 -10.69 1.80
CA THR A 223 33.93 -10.57 3.14
C THR A 223 35.45 -10.44 3.02
N GLY A 224 36.08 -9.84 4.03
CA GLY A 224 37.53 -9.74 4.11
C GLY A 224 37.97 -8.89 5.30
N SER A 225 39.22 -9.05 5.72
CA SER A 225 39.81 -8.26 6.81
C SER A 225 41.17 -7.71 6.41
N ASN A 226 41.37 -6.42 6.63
CA ASN A 226 42.56 -5.66 6.19
C ASN A 226 42.90 -5.95 4.72
N ALA A 227 41.86 -6.04 3.89
CA ALA A 227 41.99 -6.36 2.48
C ALA A 227 42.37 -5.09 1.72
N LYS A 228 43.31 -5.20 0.80
CA LYS A 228 43.73 -4.12 -0.10
C LYS A 228 43.99 -4.67 -1.49
N MET A 229 43.25 -4.17 -2.47
CA MET A 229 43.53 -4.35 -3.88
C MET A 229 44.30 -3.13 -4.38
N THR A 230 45.44 -3.36 -4.99
CA THR A 230 46.26 -2.31 -5.63
C THR A 230 46.35 -2.58 -7.11
N VAL A 231 45.83 -1.67 -7.92
CA VAL A 231 45.94 -1.72 -9.38
C VAL A 231 47.06 -0.80 -9.81
N SER A 232 48.24 -1.39 -10.03
CA SER A 232 49.43 -0.66 -10.49
C SER A 232 49.26 -0.03 -11.88
N SER A 233 48.37 -0.59 -12.70
CA SER A 233 48.12 -0.11 -14.04
C SER A 233 46.84 -0.72 -14.64
N TYR A 234 45.93 0.15 -15.07
CA TYR A 234 44.73 -0.16 -15.84
C TYR A 234 44.65 0.73 -17.09
N SER A 235 44.21 0.17 -18.21
CA SER A 235 43.90 0.93 -19.43
C SER A 235 42.84 0.21 -20.25
N ALA A 236 41.87 0.93 -20.81
CA ALA A 236 40.90 0.42 -21.77
C ALA A 236 40.62 1.47 -22.85
N ALA A 237 40.25 1.04 -24.05
CA ALA A 237 39.80 1.95 -25.11
C ALA A 237 38.71 1.28 -25.96
N THR A 238 37.85 2.07 -26.61
CA THR A 238 36.90 1.56 -27.61
C THR A 238 37.28 2.11 -28.98
N LEU A 239 37.81 1.25 -29.85
CA LEU A 239 38.24 1.67 -31.19
C LEU A 239 37.13 1.45 -32.21
N GLU A 240 36.79 2.51 -32.94
CA GLU A 240 35.81 2.44 -34.01
C GLU A 240 36.39 1.84 -35.29
N ARG A 241 35.50 1.30 -36.14
CA ARG A 241 35.88 0.86 -37.48
C ARG A 241 36.34 2.03 -38.37
N GLN A 242 35.86 3.26 -38.17
CA GLN A 242 36.19 4.43 -39.01
C GLN A 242 37.49 5.14 -38.59
N GLU A 243 37.76 5.36 -37.30
CA GLU A 243 39.00 6.02 -36.82
C GLU A 243 40.26 5.20 -37.17
N ALA A 244 40.17 3.87 -37.14
CA ALA A 244 41.26 2.99 -37.54
C ALA A 244 41.56 3.01 -39.05
N GLN A 245 40.72 3.64 -39.88
CA GLN A 245 41.01 3.89 -41.29
C GLN A 245 41.89 5.14 -41.45
N HIS A 246 41.63 6.19 -40.66
CA HIS A 246 42.46 7.40 -40.61
C HIS A 246 43.86 7.12 -40.04
N GLU A 247 44.00 6.32 -38.98
CA GLU A 247 45.32 5.94 -38.45
C GLU A 247 46.16 5.13 -39.46
N ARG A 248 45.53 4.25 -40.24
CA ARG A 248 46.22 3.53 -41.32
C ARG A 248 46.66 4.44 -42.45
N GLN A 249 45.83 5.44 -42.80
CA GLN A 249 46.23 6.47 -43.76
C GLN A 249 47.44 7.25 -43.24
N LEU A 250 47.49 7.58 -41.95
CA LEU A 250 48.61 8.28 -41.32
C LEU A 250 49.91 7.45 -41.30
N GLN A 251 49.82 6.16 -40.98
CA GLN A 251 50.98 5.25 -41.03
C GLN A 251 51.48 5.03 -42.48
N ASN A 252 50.58 4.97 -43.45
CA ASN A 252 50.94 4.84 -44.86
C ASN A 252 51.61 6.12 -45.39
N LEU A 253 51.12 7.30 -45.00
CA LEU A 253 51.74 8.59 -45.29
C LEU A 253 53.14 8.72 -44.68
N GLN A 254 53.34 8.27 -43.43
CA GLN A 254 54.66 8.25 -42.78
C GLN A 254 55.65 7.29 -43.47
N ARG A 255 55.17 6.20 -44.07
CA ARG A 255 56.01 5.29 -44.86
C ARG A 255 56.42 5.93 -46.19
N GLN A 256 55.49 6.57 -46.90
CA GLN A 256 55.75 7.29 -48.15
C GLN A 256 56.74 8.45 -47.93
N LEU A 257 56.63 9.18 -46.81
CA LEU A 257 57.57 10.25 -46.48
C LEU A 257 59.01 9.73 -46.29
N ARG A 258 59.18 8.55 -45.68
CA ARG A 258 60.50 7.92 -45.53
C ARG A 258 61.12 7.48 -46.86
N GLU A 259 60.29 7.04 -47.82
CA GLU A 259 60.75 6.67 -49.16
C GLU A 259 61.22 7.90 -49.97
N VAL A 260 60.56 9.05 -49.81
CA VAL A 260 60.92 10.30 -50.51
C VAL A 260 62.24 10.90 -49.99
N VAL A 261 62.47 10.86 -48.68
CA VAL A 261 63.71 11.37 -48.04
C VAL A 261 64.96 10.57 -48.48
N GLY A 262 64.79 9.35 -49.01
CA GLY A 262 65.87 8.54 -49.57
C GLY A 262 66.24 8.83 -51.04
N SER A 263 65.55 9.74 -51.72
CA SER A 263 65.78 10.00 -53.16
C SER A 263 66.63 11.26 -53.39
N CYS A 264 67.72 11.10 -54.16
CA CYS A 264 68.74 12.11 -54.39
C CYS A 264 68.24 13.24 -55.31
N VAL A 265 67.67 14.30 -54.74
CA VAL A 265 67.49 15.61 -55.39
C VAL A 265 68.18 16.66 -54.53
N SER A 266 69.01 17.50 -55.16
CA SER A 266 69.77 18.60 -54.53
C SER A 266 68.97 19.32 -53.43
N LEU A 267 69.57 19.46 -52.25
CA LEU A 267 68.95 20.01 -51.03
C LEU A 267 68.19 21.31 -51.30
N THR A 268 68.72 22.18 -52.16
CA THR A 268 68.14 23.51 -52.46
C THR A 268 66.81 23.41 -53.22
N ASN A 269 66.68 22.46 -54.14
CA ASN A 269 65.41 22.24 -54.86
C ASN A 269 64.37 21.58 -53.93
N HIS A 270 64.82 20.72 -53.01
CA HIS A 270 63.97 20.15 -51.97
C HIS A 270 63.44 21.22 -51.01
N GLU A 271 64.30 22.15 -50.55
CA GLU A 271 63.89 23.24 -49.66
C GLU A 271 62.83 24.15 -50.29
N GLN A 272 62.97 24.50 -51.58
CA GLN A 272 61.98 25.30 -52.29
C GLN A 272 60.64 24.57 -52.46
N ILE A 273 60.67 23.29 -52.84
CA ILE A 273 59.46 22.47 -52.97
C ILE A 273 58.77 22.29 -51.61
N ILE A 274 59.54 22.02 -50.55
CA ILE A 274 59.02 21.89 -49.18
C ILE A 274 58.40 23.20 -48.71
N ALA A 275 59.01 24.37 -48.98
CA ALA A 275 58.47 25.66 -48.60
C ALA A 275 57.13 25.99 -49.29
N VAL A 276 57.01 25.66 -50.59
CA VAL A 276 55.78 25.85 -51.35
C VAL A 276 54.68 24.90 -50.84
N ILE A 277 55.01 23.62 -50.62
CA ILE A 277 54.07 22.65 -50.08
C ILE A 277 53.64 23.04 -48.67
N ALA A 278 54.55 23.47 -47.80
CA ALA A 278 54.25 23.91 -46.44
C ALA A 278 53.29 25.11 -46.43
N THR A 279 53.50 26.08 -47.33
CA THR A 279 52.63 27.26 -47.47
C THR A 279 51.23 26.87 -47.94
N GLU A 280 51.13 25.96 -48.92
CA GLU A 280 49.85 25.46 -49.41
C GLU A 280 49.10 24.64 -48.34
N GLN A 281 49.81 23.80 -47.59
CA GLN A 281 49.24 23.06 -46.46
C GLN A 281 48.74 24.00 -45.36
N GLN A 282 49.49 25.06 -45.06
CA GLN A 282 49.05 26.06 -44.09
C GLN A 282 47.76 26.76 -44.53
N ARG A 283 47.65 27.16 -45.80
CA ARG A 283 46.40 27.74 -46.34
C ARG A 283 45.23 26.77 -46.27
N ARG A 284 45.45 25.49 -46.55
CA ARG A 284 44.40 24.46 -46.43
C ARG A 284 43.97 24.26 -44.99
N LEU A 285 44.91 24.23 -44.05
CA LEU A 285 44.63 24.15 -42.62
C LEU A 285 43.81 25.35 -42.14
N ASP A 286 44.16 26.57 -42.57
CA ASP A 286 43.44 27.79 -42.20
C ASP A 286 42.02 27.81 -42.80
N SER A 287 41.85 27.33 -44.04
CA SER A 287 40.54 27.16 -44.68
C SER A 287 39.66 26.16 -43.92
N VAL A 288 40.21 25.01 -43.53
CA VAL A 288 39.51 23.98 -42.74
C VAL A 288 39.16 24.52 -41.36
N ARG A 289 40.09 25.20 -40.68
CA ARG A 289 39.85 25.80 -39.36
C ARG A 289 38.75 26.87 -39.42
N SER A 290 38.73 27.68 -40.47
CA SER A 290 37.67 28.68 -40.69
C SER A 290 36.31 28.02 -40.90
N ARG A 291 36.24 26.99 -41.76
CA ARG A 291 35.01 26.24 -42.02
C ARG A 291 34.50 25.56 -40.76
N HIS A 292 35.37 24.86 -40.04
CA HIS A 292 35.02 24.24 -38.77
C HIS A 292 34.53 25.27 -37.75
N GLY A 293 35.18 26.44 -37.66
CA GLY A 293 34.73 27.53 -36.80
C GLY A 293 33.32 28.04 -37.16
N SER A 294 32.98 28.10 -38.45
CA SER A 294 31.63 28.48 -38.90
C SER A 294 30.58 27.42 -38.56
N GLU A 295 30.88 26.13 -38.81
CA GLU A 295 29.99 25.00 -38.49
C GLU A 295 29.75 24.89 -36.98
N MET A 296 30.79 25.11 -36.17
CA MET A 296 30.68 25.10 -34.71
C MET A 296 29.78 26.23 -34.20
N ARG A 297 29.88 27.45 -34.76
CA ARG A 297 28.98 28.55 -34.43
C ARG A 297 27.54 28.25 -34.81
N GLU A 298 27.31 27.66 -35.99
CA GLU A 298 25.98 27.26 -36.43
C GLU A 298 25.39 26.18 -35.52
N LEU A 299 26.18 25.17 -35.16
CA LEU A 299 25.79 24.13 -34.20
C LEU A 299 25.44 24.71 -32.84
N GLN A 300 26.25 25.62 -32.30
CA GLN A 300 25.97 26.32 -31.04
C GLN A 300 24.65 27.09 -31.11
N GLN A 301 24.39 27.83 -32.21
CA GLN A 301 23.13 28.55 -32.40
C GLN A 301 21.91 27.62 -32.54
N ARG A 302 22.06 26.48 -33.23
CA ARG A 302 20.98 25.48 -33.33
C ARG A 302 20.68 24.84 -31.98
N CYS A 303 21.72 24.49 -31.22
CA CYS A 303 21.59 23.94 -29.88
C CYS A 303 20.90 24.93 -28.93
N ALA A 304 21.33 26.20 -28.94
CA ALA A 304 20.72 27.25 -28.14
C ALA A 304 19.23 27.46 -28.47
N ARG A 305 18.87 27.48 -29.76
CA ARG A 305 17.46 27.59 -30.19
C ARG A 305 16.63 26.40 -29.74
N THR A 306 17.16 25.18 -29.90
CA THR A 306 16.48 23.95 -29.50
C THR A 306 16.28 23.90 -27.98
N TRP A 307 17.30 24.30 -27.23
CA TRP A 307 17.24 24.39 -25.77
C TRP A 307 16.18 25.41 -25.30
N GLN A 308 16.16 26.60 -25.89
CA GLN A 308 15.17 27.62 -25.58
C GLN A 308 13.75 27.17 -25.91
N ALA A 309 13.54 26.50 -27.05
CA ALA A 309 12.24 25.94 -27.42
C ALA A 309 11.77 24.89 -26.41
N LYS A 310 12.65 23.96 -26.02
CA LYS A 310 12.33 22.94 -25.02
C LYS A 310 12.03 23.52 -23.65
N LEU A 311 12.78 24.55 -23.25
CA LEU A 311 12.54 25.26 -21.99
C LEU A 311 11.16 25.93 -21.97
N SER A 312 10.76 26.58 -23.07
CA SER A 312 9.44 27.20 -23.20
C SER A 312 8.32 26.15 -23.20
N GLU A 313 8.50 25.02 -23.88
CA GLU A 313 7.54 23.91 -23.88
C GLU A 313 7.34 23.35 -22.47
N LEU A 314 8.43 23.10 -21.74
CA LEU A 314 8.38 22.59 -20.36
C LEU A 314 7.69 23.57 -19.41
N LYS A 315 7.95 24.88 -19.55
CA LYS A 315 7.25 25.91 -18.76
C LYS A 315 5.75 25.88 -19.01
N MET A 316 5.33 25.82 -20.29
CA MET A 316 3.92 25.76 -20.65
C MET A 316 3.24 24.50 -20.10
N GLN A 317 3.90 23.33 -20.18
CA GLN A 317 3.39 22.09 -19.60
C GLN A 317 3.26 22.18 -18.08
N ASN A 318 4.24 22.74 -17.40
CA ASN A 318 4.21 22.93 -15.96
C ASN A 318 3.08 23.89 -15.53
N ASP A 319 2.86 24.98 -16.27
CA ASP A 319 1.78 25.92 -15.99
C ASP A 319 0.39 25.29 -16.24
N GLN A 320 0.26 24.47 -17.29
CA GLN A 320 -0.97 23.70 -17.54
C GLN A 320 -1.24 22.67 -16.44
N GLN A 321 -0.22 21.92 -16.00
CA GLN A 321 -0.35 20.97 -14.90
C GLN A 321 -0.74 21.66 -13.60
N LYS A 322 -0.12 22.81 -13.30
CA LYS A 322 -0.46 23.61 -12.12
C LYS A 322 -1.91 24.10 -12.16
N ALA A 323 -2.38 24.60 -13.31
CA ALA A 323 -3.76 25.03 -13.47
C ALA A 323 -4.75 23.88 -13.29
N ALA A 324 -4.47 22.71 -13.90
CA ALA A 324 -5.29 21.51 -13.73
C ALA A 324 -5.33 21.02 -12.27
N MET A 325 -4.20 21.09 -11.57
CA MET A 325 -4.13 20.72 -10.15
C MET A 325 -4.93 21.68 -9.27
N MET A 326 -4.85 22.99 -9.51
CA MET A 326 -5.63 23.99 -8.79
C MET A 326 -7.14 23.79 -8.99
N GLU A 327 -7.57 23.51 -10.22
CA GLU A 327 -8.98 23.21 -10.51
C GLU A 327 -9.44 21.95 -9.76
N ARG A 328 -8.59 20.91 -9.71
CA ARG A 328 -8.90 19.70 -8.96
C ARG A 328 -9.00 19.95 -7.46
N ILE A 329 -8.15 20.81 -6.90
CA ILE A 329 -8.22 21.20 -5.48
C ILE A 329 -9.55 21.88 -5.20
N ASN A 330 -9.95 22.87 -6.00
CA ASN A 330 -11.23 23.57 -5.82
C ASN A 330 -12.43 22.60 -5.86
N GLN A 331 -12.41 21.64 -6.80
CA GLN A 331 -13.46 20.62 -6.89
C GLN A 331 -13.51 19.74 -5.64
N LEU A 332 -12.36 19.31 -5.13
CA LEU A 332 -12.28 18.48 -3.92
C LEU A 332 -12.73 19.26 -2.67
N GLU A 333 -12.43 20.55 -2.58
CA GLU A 333 -12.91 21.40 -1.49
C GLU A 333 -14.44 21.54 -1.51
N MET A 334 -15.04 21.69 -2.69
CA MET A 334 -16.49 21.72 -2.84
C MET A 334 -17.13 20.39 -2.45
N GLN A 335 -16.59 19.27 -2.95
CA GLN A 335 -17.08 17.92 -2.59
C GLN A 335 -17.00 17.66 -1.09
N LYS A 336 -15.89 18.05 -0.46
CA LYS A 336 -15.72 17.93 0.99
C LYS A 336 -16.80 18.72 1.74
N SER A 337 -17.08 19.95 1.31
CA SER A 337 -18.13 20.77 1.92
C SER A 337 -19.52 20.12 1.75
N GLU A 338 -19.81 19.56 0.58
CA GLU A 338 -21.07 18.85 0.31
C GLU A 338 -21.21 17.59 1.19
N GLU A 339 -20.16 16.78 1.30
CA GLU A 339 -20.14 15.59 2.16
C GLU A 339 -20.31 15.95 3.64
N GLU A 340 -19.66 17.03 4.11
CA GLU A 340 -19.85 17.53 5.48
C GLU A 340 -21.30 17.96 5.73
N THR A 341 -21.95 18.61 4.76
CA THR A 341 -23.37 18.98 4.88
C THR A 341 -24.28 17.76 4.88
N ALA A 342 -24.06 16.80 3.99
CA ALA A 342 -24.84 15.56 3.92
C ALA A 342 -24.71 14.73 5.20
N THR A 343 -23.51 14.68 5.79
CA THR A 343 -23.27 13.99 7.06
C THR A 343 -24.07 14.64 8.20
N LYS A 344 -24.05 15.97 8.30
CA LYS A 344 -24.84 16.70 9.30
C LYS A 344 -26.34 16.49 9.13
N GLU A 345 -26.84 16.50 7.89
CA GLU A 345 -28.26 16.22 7.60
C GLU A 345 -28.64 14.80 8.00
N HIS A 346 -27.77 13.82 7.75
CA HIS A 346 -27.99 12.45 8.16
C HIS A 346 -28.05 12.31 9.69
N GLU A 347 -27.10 12.91 10.42
CA GLU A 347 -27.10 12.94 11.89
C GLU A 347 -28.36 13.61 12.46
N LEU A 348 -28.81 14.72 11.87
CA LEU A 348 -30.06 15.39 12.23
C LEU A 348 -31.27 14.49 12.00
N SER A 349 -31.31 13.73 10.90
CA SER A 349 -32.41 12.81 10.60
C SER A 349 -32.48 11.64 11.59
N GLU A 350 -31.32 11.09 11.97
CA GLU A 350 -31.17 10.06 13.00
C GLU A 350 -31.69 10.54 14.37
N LEU A 351 -31.34 11.78 14.75
CA LEU A 351 -31.82 12.37 16.00
C LEU A 351 -33.34 12.58 16.00
N ARG A 352 -33.91 13.09 14.91
CA ARG A 352 -35.37 13.24 14.77
C ARG A 352 -36.09 11.90 14.86
N TRP A 353 -35.55 10.87 14.22
CA TRP A 353 -36.10 9.52 14.29
C TRP A 353 -36.08 8.97 15.72
N LYS A 354 -34.98 9.15 16.46
CA LYS A 354 -34.88 8.76 17.87
C LYS A 354 -35.90 9.49 18.74
N GLU A 355 -36.08 10.80 18.54
CA GLU A 355 -37.07 11.59 19.29
C GLU A 355 -38.51 11.09 19.04
N GLN A 356 -38.86 10.81 17.79
CA GLN A 356 -40.16 10.22 17.43
C GLN A 356 -40.36 8.83 18.06
N TRP A 357 -39.34 7.98 18.08
CA TRP A 357 -39.41 6.69 18.75
C TRP A 357 -39.65 6.83 20.25
N GLU A 358 -39.01 7.80 20.89
CA GLU A 358 -39.15 8.06 22.32
C GLU A 358 -40.55 8.58 22.67
N GLU A 359 -41.17 9.36 21.79
CA GLU A 359 -42.59 9.78 21.90
C GLU A 359 -43.54 8.60 21.78
N ILE A 360 -43.35 7.75 20.76
CA ILE A 360 -44.16 6.54 20.57
C ILE A 360 -44.02 5.60 21.78
N ARG A 361 -42.80 5.41 22.29
CA ARG A 361 -42.54 4.61 23.49
C ARG A 361 -43.29 5.14 24.70
N ARG A 362 -43.23 6.46 24.96
CA ARG A 362 -43.98 7.10 26.05
C ARG A 362 -45.49 6.96 25.88
N ALA A 363 -46.02 7.12 24.67
CA ALA A 363 -47.44 6.92 24.40
C ALA A 363 -47.87 5.47 24.67
N LYS A 364 -47.07 4.50 24.23
CA LYS A 364 -47.30 3.07 24.49
C LYS A 364 -47.33 2.76 25.99
N GLU A 365 -46.34 3.23 26.76
CA GLU A 365 -46.30 3.06 28.22
C GLU A 365 -47.54 3.66 28.90
N GLY A 366 -48.00 4.83 28.42
CA GLY A 366 -49.24 5.44 28.87
C GLY A 366 -50.47 4.56 28.62
N MET A 367 -50.60 3.98 27.42
CA MET A 367 -51.69 3.07 27.07
C MET A 367 -51.64 1.76 27.86
N GLU A 368 -50.46 1.18 28.06
CA GLU A 368 -50.29 -0.03 28.89
C GLU A 368 -50.76 0.21 30.33
N LYS A 369 -50.43 1.37 30.90
CA LYS A 369 -50.91 1.76 32.23
C LYS A 369 -52.44 1.92 32.28
N GLN A 370 -53.03 2.57 31.28
CA GLN A 370 -54.50 2.69 31.18
C GLN A 370 -55.18 1.33 31.07
N LEU A 371 -54.58 0.40 30.32
CA LEU A 371 -55.09 -0.97 30.21
C LEU A 371 -54.99 -1.72 31.54
N GLU A 372 -53.89 -1.56 32.27
CA GLU A 372 -53.73 -2.17 33.59
C GLU A 372 -54.78 -1.64 34.59
N ASP A 373 -55.01 -0.33 34.61
CA ASP A 373 -56.04 0.31 35.45
C ASP A 373 -57.45 -0.16 35.08
N ALA A 374 -57.76 -0.28 33.78
CA ALA A 374 -59.03 -0.82 33.30
C ALA A 374 -59.23 -2.28 33.73
N CYS A 375 -58.19 -3.12 33.63
CA CYS A 375 -58.22 -4.51 34.09
C CYS A 375 -58.49 -4.60 35.60
N ARG A 376 -57.87 -3.72 36.42
CA ARG A 376 -58.13 -3.64 37.86
C ARG A 376 -59.58 -3.27 38.16
N LEU A 377 -60.14 -2.30 37.44
CA LEU A 377 -61.54 -1.91 37.56
C LEU A 377 -62.50 -3.06 37.20
N ILE A 378 -62.23 -3.77 36.10
CA ILE A 378 -63.03 -4.94 35.70
C ILE A 378 -62.98 -6.04 36.77
N ALA A 379 -61.82 -6.30 37.36
CA ALA A 379 -61.68 -7.28 38.44
C ALA A 379 -62.50 -6.89 39.68
N LEU A 380 -62.49 -5.60 40.06
CA LEU A 380 -63.32 -5.06 41.16
C LEU A 380 -64.81 -5.19 40.86
N LEU A 381 -65.25 -4.83 39.66
CA LEU A 381 -66.64 -4.95 39.23
C LEU A 381 -67.10 -6.41 39.25
N LYS A 382 -66.26 -7.34 38.76
CA LYS A 382 -66.54 -8.78 38.80
C LYS A 382 -66.73 -9.28 40.24
N SER A 383 -65.86 -8.87 41.16
CA SER A 383 -65.99 -9.22 42.59
C SER A 383 -67.30 -8.69 43.19
N ARG A 384 -67.67 -7.45 42.88
CA ARG A 384 -68.94 -6.84 43.31
C ARG A 384 -70.17 -7.56 42.77
N LEU A 385 -70.15 -7.93 41.50
CA LEU A 385 -71.21 -8.72 40.85
C LEU A 385 -71.36 -10.09 41.52
N GLN A 386 -70.25 -10.77 41.84
CA GLN A 386 -70.28 -12.04 42.57
C GLN A 386 -70.88 -11.87 43.98
N GLN A 387 -70.55 -10.79 44.69
CA GLN A 387 -71.17 -10.48 45.98
C GLN A 387 -72.67 -10.21 45.86
N GLN A 388 -73.10 -9.44 44.85
CA GLN A 388 -74.53 -9.18 44.62
C GLN A 388 -75.30 -10.45 44.26
N ALA A 389 -74.73 -11.34 43.44
CA ALA A 389 -75.34 -12.62 43.10
C ALA A 389 -75.53 -13.51 44.36
N LYS A 390 -74.55 -13.51 45.26
CA LYS A 390 -74.66 -14.21 46.55
C LYS A 390 -75.78 -13.63 47.43
N LEU A 391 -75.86 -12.31 47.52
CA LEU A 391 -76.89 -11.62 48.30
C LEU A 391 -78.31 -11.88 47.74
N ALA A 392 -78.44 -11.93 46.41
CA ALA A 392 -79.71 -12.24 45.74
C ALA A 392 -80.16 -13.68 46.05
N TYR A 393 -79.23 -14.65 46.03
CA TYR A 393 -79.52 -16.03 46.42
C TYR A 393 -79.98 -16.14 47.88
N GLU A 394 -79.31 -15.44 48.80
CA GLU A 394 -79.70 -15.40 50.23
C GLU A 394 -81.10 -14.76 50.43
N LEU A 395 -81.43 -13.73 49.65
CA LEU A 395 -82.77 -13.10 49.68
C LEU A 395 -83.88 -14.01 49.15
N GLU A 396 -83.62 -14.79 48.08
CA GLU A 396 -84.57 -15.77 47.58
C GLU A 396 -84.84 -16.89 48.60
N GLU A 397 -83.79 -17.35 49.30
CA GLU A 397 -83.94 -18.32 50.39
C GLU A 397 -84.84 -17.80 51.53
N GLN A 398 -84.66 -16.53 51.92
CA GLN A 398 -85.51 -15.88 52.94
C GLN A 398 -86.97 -15.72 52.47
N ARG A 399 -87.17 -15.41 51.19
CA ARG A 399 -88.51 -15.32 50.59
C ARG A 399 -89.23 -16.67 50.60
N GLY A 400 -88.52 -17.77 50.37
CA GLY A 400 -89.06 -19.13 50.52
C GLY A 400 -89.60 -19.38 51.94
N LYS A 401 -88.79 -19.09 52.97
CA LYS A 401 -89.18 -19.24 54.39
C LYS A 401 -90.38 -18.36 54.79
N THR A 402 -90.49 -17.18 54.21
CA THR A 402 -91.61 -16.24 54.46
C THR A 402 -92.91 -16.70 53.79
N SER A 403 -92.83 -17.45 52.69
CA SER A 403 -94.01 -18.01 52.01
C SER A 403 -94.65 -19.12 52.83
N GLU A 404 -93.82 -20.00 53.39
CA GLU A 404 -94.25 -21.15 54.20
C GLU A 404 -94.98 -20.70 55.48
N THR A 405 -94.42 -19.71 56.18
CA THR A 405 -95.06 -19.07 57.35
C THR A 405 -96.39 -18.37 57.01
N ARG A 406 -96.53 -17.82 55.80
CA ARG A 406 -97.80 -17.17 55.37
C ARG A 406 -98.92 -18.19 55.16
N GLU A 407 -98.59 -19.39 54.73
CA GLU A 407 -99.55 -20.48 54.49
C GLU A 407 -100.10 -21.05 55.80
N GLU A 408 -99.25 -21.17 56.84
CA GLU A 408 -99.66 -21.56 58.19
C GLU A 408 -100.66 -20.58 58.82
N VAL A 409 -100.41 -19.27 58.70
CA VAL A 409 -101.30 -18.22 59.23
C VAL A 409 -102.68 -18.26 58.55
N MET A 410 -102.74 -18.62 57.26
CA MET A 410 -104.01 -18.72 56.52
C MET A 410 -104.88 -19.88 57.03
N LYS A 411 -104.28 -21.02 57.39
CA LYS A 411 -104.99 -22.16 58.00
C LYS A 411 -105.60 -21.80 59.35
N CYS A 412 -104.87 -21.06 60.19
CA CYS A 412 -105.39 -20.59 61.48
C CYS A 412 -106.59 -19.64 61.34
N LYS A 413 -106.62 -18.79 60.31
CA LYS A 413 -107.75 -17.88 60.05
C LYS A 413 -109.03 -18.60 59.65
N LEU A 414 -108.93 -19.68 58.87
CA LEU A 414 -110.08 -20.49 58.46
C LEU A 414 -110.72 -21.21 59.65
N ALA A 415 -109.92 -21.80 60.54
CA ALA A 415 -110.41 -22.46 61.75
C ALA A 415 -111.15 -21.51 62.70
N TYR A 416 -110.69 -20.26 62.82
CA TYR A 416 -111.36 -19.24 63.62
C TYR A 416 -112.74 -18.84 63.07
N ALA A 417 -112.88 -18.78 61.74
CA ALA A 417 -114.15 -18.43 61.10
C ALA A 417 -115.23 -19.51 61.31
N GLU A 418 -114.86 -20.79 61.29
CA GLU A 418 -115.79 -21.91 61.56
C GLU A 418 -116.29 -21.91 63.01
N MET A 419 -115.42 -21.66 64.00
CA MET A 419 -115.84 -21.54 65.39
C MET A 419 -116.86 -20.42 65.60
N LYS A 420 -116.66 -19.27 64.94
CA LYS A 420 -117.55 -18.11 65.08
C LYS A 420 -118.97 -18.41 64.56
N GLY A 421 -119.09 -19.07 63.41
CA GLY A 421 -120.41 -19.41 62.83
C GLY A 421 -121.23 -20.39 63.68
N ASN A 422 -120.58 -21.35 64.34
CA ASN A 422 -121.26 -22.27 65.25
C ASN A 422 -121.83 -21.55 66.48
N MET A 423 -121.12 -20.55 66.99
CA MET A 423 -121.51 -19.79 68.17
C MET A 423 -122.74 -18.92 67.89
N ASP A 424 -122.78 -18.24 66.74
CA ASP A 424 -123.92 -17.41 66.32
C ASP A 424 -125.20 -18.25 66.13
N THR A 425 -125.06 -19.50 65.70
CA THR A 425 -126.21 -20.43 65.53
C THR A 425 -126.82 -20.85 66.87
N GLN A 426 -126.00 -21.03 67.91
CA GLN A 426 -126.49 -21.36 69.26
C GLN A 426 -127.22 -20.20 69.92
N VAL A 427 -126.78 -18.96 69.68
CA VAL A 427 -127.41 -17.75 70.22
C VAL A 427 -128.85 -17.60 69.68
N VAL A 428 -129.05 -17.79 68.38
CA VAL A 428 -130.39 -17.72 67.75
C VAL A 428 -131.35 -18.80 68.27
N SER A 429 -130.84 -19.98 68.62
CA SER A 429 -131.65 -21.05 69.22
C SER A 429 -132.15 -20.68 70.62
N LEU A 430 -131.28 -20.08 71.44
CA LEU A 430 -131.62 -19.68 72.80
C LEU A 430 -132.60 -18.49 72.84
N GLU A 431 -132.48 -17.55 71.90
CA GLU A 431 -133.42 -16.43 71.76
C GLU A 431 -134.85 -16.90 71.41
N LYS A 432 -134.99 -17.96 70.60
CA LYS A 432 -136.29 -18.58 70.28
C LYS A 432 -136.95 -19.26 71.47
N GLU A 433 -136.18 -19.92 72.33
CA GLU A 433 -136.71 -20.55 73.54
C GLU A 433 -137.17 -19.51 74.56
N LEU A 434 -136.43 -18.41 74.70
CA LEU A 434 -136.79 -17.31 75.59
C LEU A 434 -138.15 -16.68 75.22
N ASP A 435 -138.40 -16.50 73.92
CA ASP A 435 -139.64 -15.91 73.40
C ASP A 435 -140.86 -16.86 73.54
N HIS A 436 -140.62 -18.18 73.60
CA HIS A 436 -141.64 -19.17 73.91
C HIS A 436 -142.05 -19.12 75.39
N VAL A 437 -141.07 -19.04 76.31
CA VAL A 437 -141.31 -18.97 77.75
C VAL A 437 -142.06 -17.68 78.15
N GLN A 438 -141.71 -16.54 77.54
CA GLN A 438 -142.38 -15.26 77.80
C GLN A 438 -143.87 -15.27 77.38
N ARG A 439 -144.22 -15.96 76.29
CA ARG A 439 -145.62 -16.10 75.83
C ARG A 439 -146.46 -16.98 76.76
N THR A 440 -145.89 -18.08 77.26
CA THR A 440 -146.58 -19.00 78.18
C THR A 440 -146.87 -18.35 79.53
N LEU A 441 -145.94 -17.54 80.05
CA LEU A 441 -146.09 -16.82 81.32
C LEU A 441 -147.23 -15.76 81.26
N LYS A 442 -147.43 -15.12 80.11
CA LYS A 442 -148.51 -14.13 79.90
C LYS A 442 -149.90 -14.78 79.87
N CYS A 443 -149.98 -16.01 79.37
CA CYS A 443 -151.23 -16.77 79.29
C CYS A 443 -151.70 -17.24 80.68
N GLU A 444 -150.78 -17.67 81.55
CA GLU A 444 -151.13 -18.09 82.93
C GLU A 444 -151.48 -16.93 83.86
N LYS A 445 -150.83 -15.76 83.71
CA LYS A 445 -151.20 -14.54 84.46
C LYS A 445 -152.65 -14.10 84.21
N THR A 446 -153.15 -14.31 83.00
CA THR A 446 -154.51 -13.91 82.61
C THR A 446 -155.55 -14.90 83.15
N ARG A 447 -155.17 -16.16 83.32
CA ARG A 447 -156.00 -17.25 83.85
C ARG A 447 -156.17 -17.18 85.37
N THR A 448 -155.11 -16.77 86.09
CA THR A 448 -155.13 -16.58 87.55
C THR A 448 -155.96 -15.36 87.98
N SER A 449 -155.93 -14.26 87.22
CA SER A 449 -156.78 -13.08 87.52
C SER A 449 -158.28 -13.34 87.32
N ALA A 450 -158.67 -14.23 86.40
CA ALA A 450 -160.07 -14.59 86.15
C ALA A 450 -160.67 -15.52 87.23
N LEU A 451 -159.85 -16.36 87.87
CA LEU A 451 -160.27 -17.26 88.95
C LEU A 451 -160.50 -16.52 90.28
N GLN A 452 -159.74 -15.45 90.57
CA GLN A 452 -159.88 -14.66 91.79
C GLN A 452 -161.21 -13.86 91.88
N VAL A 453 -161.82 -13.52 90.73
CA VAL A 453 -163.09 -12.75 90.66
C VAL A 453 -164.32 -13.66 90.76
N SER A 454 -164.19 -14.96 90.49
CA SER A 454 -165.31 -15.92 90.54
C SER A 454 -165.61 -16.48 91.94
N ILE A 455 -164.67 -16.36 92.88
CA ILE A 455 -164.79 -16.93 94.23
C ILE A 455 -165.47 -15.95 95.21
N THR A 456 -165.34 -14.64 95.03
CA THR A 456 -165.93 -13.65 95.96
C THR A 456 -167.44 -13.44 95.76
N ASN A 457 -168.01 -13.82 94.60
CA ASN A 457 -169.42 -13.57 94.25
C ASN A 457 -170.37 -14.74 94.57
N ARG A 458 -169.96 -15.76 95.34
CA ARG A 458 -170.76 -16.99 95.58
C ARG A 458 -171.14 -17.27 97.04
N GLU A 459 -170.94 -16.33 97.96
CA GLU A 459 -171.34 -16.49 99.39
C GLU A 459 -172.40 -15.48 99.88
N LEU A 460 -173.33 -15.08 99.01
CA LEU A 460 -174.59 -14.45 99.44
C LEU A 460 -175.75 -15.07 98.68
N GLY A 461 -176.38 -16.09 99.27
CA GLY A 461 -177.65 -16.59 98.76
C GLY A 461 -178.06 -18.00 99.15
N GLN A 462 -178.07 -18.36 100.45
CA GLN A 462 -179.12 -19.21 101.04
C GLN A 462 -179.10 -19.16 102.58
N ARG A 463 -180.16 -18.50 103.10
CA ARG A 463 -180.58 -18.22 104.48
C ARG A 463 -179.95 -17.03 105.20
#